data_AF-A0A497QZG9-F1
#
_entry.id   AF-A0A497QZG9-F1
#
_cell.length_a   1.000
_cell.length_b   1.000
_cell.length_c   1.000
_cell.angle_alpha   90.00
_cell.angle_beta   90.00
_cell.angle_gamma   90.00
#
_symmetry.space_group_name_H-M   'P 1'
#
loop_
_entity.id
_entity.type
_entity.pdbx_description
1 polymer ?
#
loop_
_entity_poly.entity_id
_entity_poly.type
_entity_poly.pdbx_seq_one_letter_code
_entity_poly.pdbx_strand_id
1 'polypeptide(L)'
;MFKAFEIAKKDLKIEFRSKGTLNFMILFAFITSFMFSIAVPRSVVSDIALSLLLLVFIFVGILGYTRAFLREAELETLDGLRITPISPTTVLV
;
A
#
# COMPACT_ATOMS: atom_id res chain seq x y z
N MET A 1 21.88 -4.69 -7.45
CA MET A 1 21.44 -3.67 -6.46
C MET A 1 20.76 -2.47 -7.13
N PHE A 2 21.40 -1.76 -8.06
CA PHE A 2 20.78 -0.58 -8.74
C PHE A 2 19.52 -0.86 -9.56
N LYS A 3 19.41 -2.06 -10.18
CA LYS A 3 18.23 -2.44 -10.97
C LYS A 3 16.94 -2.52 -10.14
N ALA A 4 17.02 -2.94 -8.88
CA ALA A 4 15.85 -3.03 -8.00
C ALA A 4 15.28 -1.64 -7.66
N PHE A 5 16.15 -0.64 -7.49
CA PHE A 5 15.71 0.73 -7.24
C PHE A 5 15.05 1.38 -8.46
N GLU A 6 15.58 1.10 -9.66
CA GLU A 6 14.96 1.51 -10.92
C GLU A 6 13.57 0.86 -11.13
N ILE A 7 13.41 -0.42 -10.76
CA ILE A 7 12.12 -1.12 -10.80
C ILE A 7 11.15 -0.50 -9.80
N ALA A 8 11.55 -0.34 -8.53
CA ALA A 8 10.72 0.29 -7.50
C ALA A 8 10.28 1.71 -7.88
N LYS A 9 11.17 2.50 -8.50
CA LYS A 9 10.85 3.84 -8.99
C LYS A 9 9.86 3.81 -10.16
N LYS A 10 10.00 2.83 -11.06
CA LYS A 10 9.06 2.62 -12.17
C LYS A 10 7.69 2.22 -11.64
N ASP A 11 7.61 1.30 -10.68
CA ASP A 11 6.34 0.86 -10.08
C ASP A 11 5.67 1.96 -9.27
N LEU A 12 6.43 2.71 -8.47
CA LEU A 12 5.91 3.87 -7.75
C LEU A 12 5.33 4.90 -8.73
N LYS A 13 5.97 5.12 -9.89
CA LYS A 13 5.48 6.05 -10.93
C LYS A 13 4.22 5.53 -11.64
N ILE A 14 4.12 4.22 -11.85
CA ILE A 14 2.91 3.58 -12.40
C ILE A 14 1.77 3.66 -11.40
N GLU A 15 2.06 3.44 -10.13
CA GLU A 15 1.09 3.50 -9.04
C GLU A 15 0.60 4.93 -8.77
N PHE A 16 1.49 5.92 -8.85
CA PHE A 16 1.10 7.35 -8.87
C PHE A 16 0.24 7.73 -10.08
N ARG A 17 0.37 7.04 -11.23
CA ARG A 17 -0.54 7.20 -12.38
C ARG A 17 -1.89 6.53 -12.14
N SER A 18 -1.95 5.48 -11.34
CA SER A 18 -3.19 4.85 -10.88
C SER A 18 -3.86 5.68 -9.78
N LYS A 19 -4.23 6.92 -10.14
CA LYS A 19 -4.85 7.92 -9.25
C LYS A 19 -6.04 7.37 -8.44
N GLY A 20 -6.71 6.32 -8.93
CA GLY A 20 -7.81 5.64 -8.24
C GLY A 20 -7.37 4.94 -6.95
N THR A 21 -6.34 4.09 -6.99
CA THR A 21 -5.91 3.31 -5.82
C THR A 21 -5.36 4.22 -4.72
N LEU A 22 -4.53 5.18 -5.09
CA LEU A 22 -3.93 6.12 -4.13
C LEU A 22 -5.00 7.01 -3.47
N ASN A 23 -6.00 7.48 -4.23
CA ASN A 23 -7.15 8.18 -3.66
C ASN A 23 -7.95 7.30 -2.69
N PHE A 24 -8.20 6.03 -3.03
CA PHE A 24 -8.91 5.12 -2.14
C PHE A 24 -8.16 4.87 -0.83
N MET A 25 -6.84 4.73 -0.87
CA MET A 25 -6.02 4.53 0.33
C MET A 25 -6.04 5.77 1.23
N ILE A 26 -5.94 6.96 0.65
CA ILE A 26 -6.04 8.23 1.39
C ILE A 26 -7.43 8.38 2.00
N LEU A 27 -8.50 8.17 1.21
CA LEU A 27 -9.88 8.26 1.70
C LEU A 27 -10.14 7.29 2.84
N PHE A 28 -9.65 6.04 2.73
CA PHE A 28 -9.76 5.06 3.79
C PHE A 28 -9.04 5.54 5.07
N ALA A 29 -7.79 6.00 4.96
CA ALA A 29 -7.04 6.53 6.09
C ALA A 29 -7.78 7.68 6.80
N PHE A 30 -8.33 8.62 6.03
CA PHE A 30 -9.11 9.74 6.54
C PHE A 30 -10.39 9.28 7.25
N ILE A 31 -11.17 8.40 6.63
CA ILE A 31 -12.42 7.89 7.20
C ILE A 31 -12.16 7.12 8.48
N THR A 32 -11.17 6.23 8.51
CA THR A 32 -10.82 5.45 9.70
C THR A 32 -10.31 6.35 10.83
N SER A 33 -9.46 7.34 10.51
CA SER A 33 -9.02 8.31 11.52
C SER A 33 -10.16 9.16 12.06
N PHE A 34 -11.11 9.54 11.20
CA PHE A 34 -12.31 10.27 11.61
C PHE A 34 -13.22 9.43 12.50
N MET A 35 -13.39 8.14 12.18
CA MET A 35 -14.14 7.19 13.01
C MET A 35 -13.54 7.08 14.42
N PHE A 36 -12.20 7.02 14.53
CA PHE A 36 -11.54 6.99 15.84
C PHE A 36 -11.70 8.30 16.62
N SER A 37 -11.67 9.44 15.95
CA SER A 37 -11.92 10.75 16.57
C SER A 37 -13.29 10.83 17.25
N ILE A 38 -14.29 10.15 16.69
CA ILE A 38 -15.66 10.10 17.24
C ILE A 38 -15.80 8.98 18.29
N ALA A 39 -15.23 7.80 18.04
CA ALA A 39 -15.42 6.63 18.89
C ALA A 39 -14.68 6.73 20.23
N VAL A 40 -13.59 7.50 20.30
CA VAL A 40 -12.71 7.53 21.47
C VAL A 40 -13.04 8.72 22.38
N PRO A 41 -13.34 8.48 23.67
CA PRO A 41 -13.54 9.55 24.64
C PRO A 41 -12.26 10.36 24.87
N ARG A 42 -12.37 11.69 24.93
CA ARG A 42 -11.22 12.61 25.11
C ARG A 42 -10.35 12.29 26.32
N SER A 43 -10.90 11.66 27.36
CA SER A 43 -10.19 11.25 28.56
C SER A 43 -9.12 10.18 28.32
N VAL A 44 -9.22 9.42 27.24
CA VAL A 44 -8.32 8.29 26.92
C VAL A 44 -7.52 8.53 25.65
N VAL A 45 -7.88 9.55 24.84
CA VAL A 45 -7.24 9.85 23.55
C VAL A 45 -5.73 10.03 23.68
N SER A 46 -5.24 10.73 24.71
CA SER A 46 -3.80 10.97 24.89
C SER A 46 -2.99 9.68 24.99
N ASP A 47 -3.57 8.66 25.62
CA ASP A 47 -2.86 7.44 25.97
C ASP A 47 -2.88 6.43 24.80
N ILE A 48 -3.91 6.50 23.95
CA ILE A 48 -4.09 5.55 22.83
C ILE A 48 -3.89 6.16 21.44
N ALA A 49 -3.69 7.47 21.30
CA ALA A 49 -3.53 8.15 20.02
C ALA A 49 -2.42 7.53 19.16
N LEU A 50 -1.27 7.19 19.77
CA LEU A 50 -0.16 6.57 19.07
C LEU A 50 -0.53 5.18 18.54
N SER A 51 -1.19 4.38 19.37
CA SER A 51 -1.64 3.03 19.01
C SER A 51 -2.66 3.07 17.87
N LEU A 52 -3.58 4.03 17.90
CA LEU A 52 -4.57 4.22 16.83
C LEU A 52 -3.93 4.66 15.52
N LEU A 53 -2.96 5.58 15.58
CA LEU A 53 -2.20 6.00 14.40
C LEU A 53 -1.48 4.81 13.75
N LEU A 54 -0.81 3.99 14.57
CA LEU A 54 -0.10 2.80 14.08
C LEU A 54 -1.07 1.78 13.47
N LEU A 55 -2.25 1.61 14.07
CA LEU A 55 -3.30 0.73 13.56
C LEU A 55 -3.81 1.19 12.19
N VAL A 56 -4.08 2.50 12.03
CA VAL A 56 -4.45 3.07 10.73
C VAL A 56 -3.34 2.82 9.71
N PHE A 57 -2.08 3.02 10.11
CA PHE A 57 -0.93 2.80 9.23
C PHE A 57 -0.84 1.34 8.76
N ILE A 58 -1.04 0.37 9.66
CA ILE A 58 -1.06 -1.06 9.31
C ILE A 58 -2.22 -1.38 8.36
N PHE A 59 -3.43 -0.88 8.63
CA PHE A 59 -4.57 -1.14 7.74
C PHE A 59 -4.38 -0.57 6.34
N VAL A 60 -3.87 0.66 6.24
CA VAL A 60 -3.55 1.29 4.95
C VAL A 60 -2.44 0.51 4.23
N GLY A 61 -1.43 0.04 4.96
CA GLY A 61 -0.35 -0.79 4.42
C GLY A 61 -0.86 -2.12 3.83
N ILE A 62 -1.73 -2.83 4.55
CA ILE A 62 -2.35 -4.08 4.08
C ILE A 62 -3.22 -3.83 2.84
N LEU A 63 -4.01 -2.74 2.84
CA LEU A 63 -4.83 -2.34 1.69
C LEU A 63 -3.99 -2.02 0.46
N GLY A 64 -2.88 -1.30 0.64
CA GLY A 64 -1.93 -0.99 -0.42
C GLY A 64 -1.29 -2.24 -1.00
N TYR A 65 -0.76 -3.09 -0.12
CA TYR A 65 -0.16 -4.36 -0.50
C TYR A 65 -1.12 -5.24 -1.30
N THR A 66 -2.35 -5.43 -0.80
CA THR A 66 -3.36 -6.25 -1.48
C THR A 66 -3.72 -5.70 -2.85
N ARG A 67 -3.85 -4.36 -2.98
CA ARG A 67 -4.15 -3.70 -4.26
C ARG A 67 -2.99 -3.80 -5.25
N ALA A 68 -1.76 -3.62 -4.80
CA ALA A 68 -0.57 -3.75 -5.64
C ALA A 68 -0.43 -5.18 -6.16
N PHE A 69 -0.58 -6.16 -5.27
CA PHE A 69 -0.53 -7.59 -5.61
C PHE A 69 -1.65 -8.01 -6.56
N LEU A 70 -2.90 -7.59 -6.31
CA LEU A 70 -4.02 -7.88 -7.22
C LEU A 70 -3.82 -7.28 -8.61
N ARG A 71 -3.24 -6.08 -8.70
CA ARG A 71 -2.93 -5.45 -9.99
C ARG A 71 -1.91 -6.26 -10.79
N GLU A 72 -0.89 -6.80 -10.12
CA GLU A 72 0.12 -7.66 -10.76
C GLU A 72 -0.42 -9.03 -11.16
N ALA A 73 -1.34 -9.58 -10.37
CA ALA A 73 -2.05 -10.83 -10.65
C ALA A 73 -3.01 -10.69 -11.85
N GLU A 74 -3.77 -9.59 -11.91
CA GLU A 74 -4.74 -9.33 -12.99
C GLU A 74 -4.09 -8.94 -14.33
N LEU A 75 -2.89 -8.34 -14.32
CA LEU A 75 -2.19 -7.92 -15.54
C LEU A 75 -1.44 -9.05 -16.26
N GLU A 76 -1.50 -10.31 -15.78
CA GLU A 76 -0.69 -11.45 -16.27
C GLU A 76 0.83 -11.16 -16.33
N THR A 77 1.27 -10.06 -15.73
CA THR A 77 2.66 -9.59 -15.73
C THR A 77 3.60 -10.53 -15.00
N LEU A 78 3.06 -11.32 -14.07
CA LEU A 78 3.78 -12.42 -13.41
C LEU A 78 4.12 -13.56 -14.38
N ASP A 79 3.20 -13.91 -15.28
CA ASP A 79 3.46 -14.93 -16.31
C ASP A 79 4.32 -14.37 -17.45
N GLY A 80 4.15 -13.09 -17.80
CA GLY A 80 5.04 -12.35 -18.72
C GLY A 80 6.49 -12.22 -18.24
N LEU A 81 6.73 -12.11 -16.93
CA LEU A 81 8.08 -12.10 -16.36
C LEU A 81 8.68 -13.51 -16.20
N ARG A 82 7.85 -14.55 -16.02
CA ARG A 82 8.32 -15.96 -15.99
C ARG A 82 8.98 -16.41 -17.29
N ILE A 83 8.56 -15.82 -18.42
CA ILE A 83 9.17 -16.09 -19.74
C ILE A 83 10.44 -15.27 -20.00
N THR A 84 10.76 -14.28 -19.16
CA THR A 84 12.00 -13.49 -19.29
C THR A 84 13.15 -14.13 -18.49
N PRO A 85 14.42 -14.05 -18.97
CA PRO A 85 15.56 -14.70 -18.32
C PRO A 85 16.08 -13.85 -17.15
N ILE A 86 15.19 -13.53 -16.21
CA ILE A 86 15.48 -12.68 -15.05
C ILE A 86 15.17 -13.51 -13.80
N SER A 87 16.11 -13.55 -12.85
CA SER A 87 15.96 -14.30 -11.59
C SER A 87 14.62 -13.96 -10.91
N PRO A 88 13.81 -14.97 -10.51
CA PRO A 88 12.50 -14.79 -9.85
C PRO A 88 12.54 -13.88 -8.63
N THR A 89 13.69 -13.82 -7.95
CA THR A 89 13.92 -12.96 -6.78
C THR A 89 13.91 -11.47 -7.10
N THR A 90 13.98 -11.07 -8.38
CA THR A 90 13.91 -9.67 -8.81
C THR A 90 12.47 -9.22 -9.06
N VAL A 91 11.52 -10.16 -9.11
CA VAL A 91 10.09 -9.91 -9.41
C VAL A 91 9.27 -9.75 -8.14
N LEU A 92 9.80 -10.20 -7.00
CA LEU A 92 9.14 -10.16 -5.70
C LEU A 92 9.52 -8.94 -4.84
N VAL A 93 10.16 -7.92 -5.43
CA VAL A 93 10.56 -6.66 -4.78
C VAL A 93 10.00 -5.49 -5.56
#